data_AF-A0A3N4Z340-F1
#
_entry.id   AF-A0A3N4Z340-F1
#
_cell.length_a   1.000
_cell.length_b   1.000
_cell.length_c   1.000
_cell.angle_alpha   90.00
_cell.angle_beta   90.00
_cell.angle_gamma   90.00
#
_symmetry.space_group_name_H-M   'P 1'
#
loop_
_entity.id
_entity.type
_entity.pdbx_description
1 polymer ?
#
loop_
_entity_poly.entity_id
_entity_poly.type
_entity_poly.pdbx_seq_one_letter_code
_entity_poly.pdbx_strand_id
1 'polypeptide(L)'
;MDVSSTTLDGVIAVVVETLGIEGRELDASTPLFGAMPELDSLAVLSLATALEDRFGFEIDDEGFTGDVFETVGSLAEFVEQQRS
;
A
#
# COMPACT_ATOMS: atom_id res chain seq x y z
N MET A 1 14.49 -8.89 -5.83
CA MET A 1 13.93 -7.57 -5.54
C MET A 1 14.15 -7.31 -4.07
N ASP A 2 14.92 -6.28 -3.72
CA ASP A 2 15.15 -5.86 -2.34
C ASP A 2 14.31 -4.61 -2.17
N VAL A 3 13.04 -4.77 -1.80
CA VAL A 3 12.24 -3.60 -1.42
C VAL A 3 12.93 -2.98 -0.23
N SER A 4 13.24 -1.70 -0.33
CA SER A 4 13.85 -0.96 0.75
C SER A 4 12.90 -1.04 1.95
N SER A 5 13.36 -1.57 3.08
CA SER A 5 12.54 -1.72 4.30
C SER A 5 11.85 -0.42 4.72
N THR A 6 12.39 0.75 4.34
CA THR A 6 11.76 2.07 4.53
C THR A 6 10.51 2.29 3.67
N THR A 7 10.50 1.84 2.41
CA THR A 7 9.33 1.94 1.54
C THR A 7 8.21 1.04 2.08
N LEU A 8 8.55 -0.18 2.47
CA LEU A 8 7.61 -1.13 3.07
C LEU A 8 6.97 -0.56 4.34
N ASP A 9 7.78 -0.03 5.26
CA ASP A 9 7.30 0.58 6.51
C ASP A 9 6.38 1.79 6.26
N GLY A 10 6.72 2.63 5.27
CA GLY A 10 5.88 3.75 4.86
C GLY A 10 4.53 3.32 4.29
N VAL A 11 4.51 2.28 3.46
CA VAL A 11 3.27 1.70 2.93
C VAL A 11 2.43 1.09 4.04
N ILE A 12 3.05 0.33 4.94
CA ILE A 12 2.39 -0.23 6.13
C ILE A 12 1.77 0.89 6.97
N ALA A 13 2.50 1.97 7.23
CA ALA A 13 2.01 3.10 8.01
C ALA A 13 0.77 3.73 7.36
N VAL A 14 0.79 3.95 6.04
CA VAL A 14 -0.35 4.50 5.30
C VAL A 14 -1.56 3.56 5.34
N VAL A 15 -1.35 2.25 5.15
CA VAL A 15 -2.41 1.24 5.25
C VAL A 15 -3.02 1.23 6.64
N VAL A 16 -2.18 1.23 7.68
CA VAL A 16 -2.62 1.20 9.08
C VAL A 16 -3.41 2.46 9.44
N GLU A 17 -2.95 3.63 9.00
CA GLU A 17 -3.61 4.92 9.22
C GLU A 17 -4.95 5.01 8.47
N THR A 18 -4.98 4.54 7.20
CA THR A 18 -6.19 4.58 6.36
C THR A 18 -7.27 3.62 6.87
N LEU A 19 -6.89 2.42 7.30
CA LEU A 19 -7.82 1.40 7.79
C LEU A 19 -8.08 1.51 9.30
N GLY A 20 -7.34 2.34 10.02
CA GLY A 20 -7.47 2.52 11.47
C GLY A 20 -7.09 1.28 12.28
N ILE A 21 -6.16 0.45 11.79
CA ILE A 21 -5.75 -0.82 12.41
C ILE A 21 -4.43 -0.67 13.19
N GLU A 22 -4.24 0.48 13.83
CA GLU A 22 -3.05 0.84 14.61
C GLU A 22 -2.71 -0.27 15.63
N GLY A 23 -1.70 -1.09 15.32
CA GLY A 23 -1.23 -2.19 16.17
C GLY A 23 -1.20 -3.58 15.53
N ARG A 24 -1.56 -3.72 14.25
CA ARG A 24 -1.33 -4.97 13.50
C ARG A 24 0.08 -4.98 12.89
N GLU A 25 0.88 -6.00 13.19
CA GLU A 25 2.12 -6.26 12.46
C GLU A 25 1.77 -6.75 11.05
N LEU A 26 1.96 -5.86 10.07
CA LEU A 26 1.88 -6.19 8.65
C LEU A 26 3.29 -6.46 8.14
N ASP A 27 3.46 -7.53 7.38
CA ASP A 27 4.70 -7.88 6.70
C ASP A 27 4.49 -7.87 5.18
N ALA A 28 5.56 -7.83 4.38
CA ALA A 28 5.50 -7.89 2.92
C ALA A 28 4.70 -9.09 2.41
N SER A 29 4.72 -10.22 3.12
CA SER A 29 3.94 -11.43 2.76
C SER A 29 2.47 -11.36 3.18
N THR A 30 2.04 -10.27 3.82
CA THR A 30 0.67 -10.12 4.33
C THR A 30 -0.26 -9.71 3.20
N PRO A 31 -1.32 -10.49 2.93
CA PRO A 31 -2.30 -10.12 1.93
C PRO A 31 -3.12 -8.90 2.37
N LEU A 32 -3.33 -7.93 1.47
CA LEU A 32 -4.22 -6.79 1.71
C LEU A 32 -5.60 -7.07 1.10
N PHE A 33 -5.64 -7.49 -0.16
CA PHE A 33 -6.86 -7.83 -0.86
C PHE A 33 -7.43 -9.17 -0.36
N GLY A 34 -8.69 -9.17 0.07
CA GLY A 34 -9.40 -10.35 0.55
C GLY A 34 -9.13 -10.76 2.01
N ALA A 35 -8.02 -10.31 2.61
CA ALA A 35 -7.73 -10.54 4.03
C ALA A 35 -8.27 -9.42 4.95
N MET A 36 -8.46 -8.23 4.39
CA MET A 36 -8.96 -7.06 5.12
C MET A 36 -10.36 -6.71 4.61
N PRO A 37 -11.43 -7.01 5.37
CA PRO A 37 -12.78 -6.57 4.99
C PRO A 37 -12.91 -5.05 4.98
N GLU A 38 -12.04 -4.32 5.68
CA GLU A 38 -11.94 -2.85 5.66
C GLU A 38 -11.44 -2.27 4.32
N LEU A 39 -10.79 -3.06 3.45
CA LEU A 39 -10.26 -2.59 2.17
C LEU A 39 -11.39 -2.49 1.12
N ASP A 40 -12.32 -1.56 1.36
CA ASP A 40 -13.42 -1.23 0.46
C ASP A 40 -12.94 -0.36 -0.72
N SER A 41 -13.78 -0.27 -1.76
CA SER A 41 -13.55 0.63 -2.92
C SER A 41 -13.25 2.10 -2.55
N LEU A 42 -13.76 2.58 -1.41
CA LEU A 42 -13.45 3.90 -0.86
C LEU A 42 -12.10 3.96 -0.12
N ALA A 43 -11.71 2.86 0.53
CA ALA A 43 -10.42 2.77 1.20
C ALA A 43 -9.28 2.74 0.18
N VAL A 44 -9.45 2.06 -0.96
CA VAL A 44 -8.49 2.04 -2.08
C VAL A 44 -8.18 3.46 -2.57
N LEU A 45 -9.21 4.27 -2.82
CA LEU A 45 -9.06 5.68 -3.22
C LEU A 45 -8.31 6.50 -2.16
N SER A 46 -8.70 6.38 -0.89
CA SER A 46 -8.03 7.11 0.20
C SER A 46 -6.57 6.67 0.36
N LEU A 47 -6.30 5.38 0.18
CA LEU A 47 -4.97 4.80 0.25
C LEU A 47 -4.09 5.29 -0.88
N ALA A 48 -4.63 5.35 -2.12
CA ALA A 48 -3.93 5.91 -3.28
C ALA A 48 -3.48 7.34 -2.96
N THR A 49 -4.43 8.21 -2.59
CA THR A 49 -4.15 9.61 -2.28
C THR A 49 -3.17 9.77 -1.11
N ALA A 50 -3.29 8.94 -0.07
CA ALA A 50 -2.38 8.98 1.06
C ALA A 50 -0.95 8.54 0.67
N LEU A 51 -0.80 7.54 -0.20
CA LEU A 51 0.50 7.13 -0.74
C LEU A 51 1.12 8.25 -1.59
N GLU A 52 0.32 8.85 -2.48
CA GLU A 52 0.75 9.98 -3.31
C GLU A 52 1.28 11.14 -2.48
N ASP A 53 0.56 11.52 -1.41
CA ASP A 53 0.96 12.58 -0.48
C ASP A 53 2.21 12.20 0.34
N ARG A 54 2.26 10.97 0.88
CA ARG A 54 3.38 10.51 1.74
C ARG A 54 4.70 10.45 0.99
N PHE A 55 4.66 9.95 -0.24
CA PHE A 55 5.85 9.65 -1.03
C PHE A 55 6.13 10.70 -2.10
N GLY A 56 5.16 11.57 -2.41
CA GLY A 56 5.32 12.68 -3.35
C GLY A 56 5.34 12.25 -4.82
N PHE A 57 4.56 11.23 -5.19
CA PHE A 57 4.44 10.74 -6.56
C PHE A 57 2.96 10.62 -6.96
N GLU A 58 2.70 10.45 -8.26
CA GLU A 58 1.33 10.24 -8.78
C GLU A 58 1.13 8.75 -9.06
N ILE A 59 0.01 8.20 -8.59
CA ILE A 59 -0.38 6.81 -8.85
C ILE A 59 -1.33 6.80 -10.03
N ASP A 60 -0.94 6.11 -11.11
CA ASP A 60 -1.81 5.94 -12.26
C ASP A 60 -2.88 4.88 -11.98
N ASP A 61 -4.16 5.23 -12.12
CA ASP A 61 -5.32 4.37 -11.86
C ASP A 61 -5.26 3.08 -12.72
N GLU A 62 -4.62 3.13 -13.90
CA GLU A 62 -4.42 1.95 -14.77
C GLU A 62 -3.38 0.96 -14.21
N GLY A 63 -2.41 1.44 -13.41
CA GLY A 63 -1.40 0.60 -12.74
C GLY A 63 -1.81 0.17 -11.33
N PHE A 64 -2.80 0.83 -10.75
CA PHE A 64 -3.24 0.62 -9.37
C PHE A 64 -4.40 -0.38 -9.29
N THR A 65 -4.13 -1.62 -9.68
CA THR A 65 -5.13 -2.68 -9.79
C THR A 65 -5.09 -3.67 -8.61
N GLY A 66 -6.03 -4.62 -8.55
CA GLY A 66 -6.07 -5.65 -7.50
C GLY A 66 -4.77 -6.45 -7.32
N ASP A 67 -3.92 -6.54 -8.35
CA ASP A 67 -2.62 -7.22 -8.28
C ASP A 67 -1.62 -6.50 -7.36
N VAL A 68 -1.56 -5.16 -7.37
CA VAL A 68 -0.68 -4.42 -6.44
C VAL A 68 -1.20 -4.47 -5.01
N PHE A 69 -2.49 -4.75 -4.85
CA PHE A 69 -3.14 -4.98 -3.56
C PHE A 69 -3.09 -6.43 -3.09
N GLU A 70 -2.50 -7.34 -3.85
CA GLU A 70 -2.44 -8.75 -3.45
C GLU A 70 -1.74 -8.89 -2.10
N THR A 71 -0.61 -8.20 -1.92
CA THR A 71 0.15 -8.16 -0.67
C THR A 71 0.75 -6.78 -0.39
N VAL A 72 1.11 -6.52 0.86
CA VAL A 72 1.86 -5.31 1.25
C VAL A 72 3.18 -5.21 0.48
N GLY A 73 3.84 -6.34 0.22
CA GLY A 73 5.08 -6.39 -0.57
C GLY A 73 4.86 -5.91 -2.00
N SER A 74 3.82 -6.41 -2.67
CA SER A 74 3.48 -5.97 -4.05
C SER A 74 3.23 -4.46 -4.12
N LEU A 75 2.53 -3.91 -3.12
CA LEU A 75 2.25 -2.48 -3.03
C LEU A 75 3.53 -1.67 -2.80
N ALA A 76 4.42 -2.13 -1.92
CA ALA A 76 5.70 -1.49 -1.67
C ALA A 76 6.65 -1.56 -2.87
N GLU A 77 6.67 -2.67 -3.60
CA GLU A 77 7.41 -2.81 -4.86
C GLU A 77 6.89 -1.79 -5.89
N PHE A 78 5.57 -1.66 -6.04
CA PHE A 78 4.97 -0.69 -6.95
C PHE A 78 5.37 0.75 -6.63
N VAL A 79 5.28 1.14 -5.35
CA VAL A 79 5.69 2.47 -4.87
C VAL A 79 7.18 2.71 -5.14
N GLU A 80 8.02 1.72 -4.88
CA GLU A 80 9.47 1.83 -5.12
C GLU A 80 9.79 2.00 -6.61
N GLN A 81 9.08 1.31 -7.49
CA GLN A 81 9.25 1.47 -8.94
C GLN A 81 8.87 2.87 -9.43
N GLN A 82 7.82 3.49 -8.89
CA GLN A 82 7.46 4.87 -9.23
C GLN A 82 8.47 5.91 -8.71
N ARG A 83 9.23 5.56 -7.67
CA ARG A 83 10.18 6.45 -7.02
C ARG A 83 11.62 6.32 -7.54
N SER A 84 11.89 5.36 -8.42
CA SER A 84 13.21 5.11 -9.03
C SER A 84 13.42 5.89 -10.33
#